data_AF-A0A9D4DYV0-F1
#
_entry.id   AF-A0A9D4DYV0-F1
#
_cell.length_a   1.000
_cell.length_b   1.000
_cell.length_c   1.000
_cell.angle_alpha   90.00
_cell.angle_beta   90.00
_cell.angle_gamma   90.00
#
_symmetry.space_group_name_H-M   'P 1'
#
loop_
_entity.id
_entity.type
_entity.pdbx_description
1 polymer ?
#
loop_
_entity_poly.entity_id
_entity_poly.type
_entity_poly.pdbx_seq_one_letter_code
_entity_poly.pdbx_strand_id
1 'polypeptide(L)' 'MCKGCVKQNFEVAIREHHVRNWNCPLCQSPSLEDEQESSSYFEFLVLLVIIKL' A
#
# COMPACT_ATOMS: atom_id res chain seq x y z
N MET A 1 10.73 -5.75 5.56
CA MET A 1 10.05 -6.74 4.69
C MET A 1 10.82 -6.84 3.37
N CYS A 2 10.96 -8.02 2.76
CA CYS A 2 11.61 -8.12 1.45
C CYS A 2 10.65 -7.66 0.33
N LYS A 3 11.18 -7.35 -0.87
CA LYS A 3 10.38 -6.86 -2.00
C LYS A 3 9.23 -7.79 -2.39
N GLY A 4 9.45 -9.11 -2.36
CA GLY A 4 8.42 -10.11 -2.66
C GLY A 4 7.27 -10.10 -1.65
N CYS A 5 7.59 -10.04 -0.35
CA CYS A 5 6.59 -9.96 0.71
C CYS A 5 5.78 -8.65 0.63
N VAL A 6 6.41 -7.52 0.21
CA VAL A 6 5.67 -6.25 0.00
C VAL A 6 4.64 -6.41 -1.10
N LYS A 7 5.03 -6.96 -2.25
CA LYS A 7 4.11 -7.19 -3.36
C LYS A 7 2.94 -8.09 -2.95
N GLN A 8 3.23 -9.25 -2.34
CA GLN A 8 2.19 -10.20 -1.94
C GLN A 8 1.24 -9.63 -0.88
N ASN A 9 1.76 -8.89 0.11
CA ASN A 9 0.94 -8.23 1.12
C ASN A 9 -0.07 -7.26 0.48
N PHE A 10 0.41 -6.41 -0.44
CA PHE A 10 -0.44 -5.44 -1.11
C PHE A 10 -1.39 -6.07 -2.12
N GLU A 11 -1.02 -7.15 -2.80
CA GLU A 11 -1.95 -7.92 -3.66
C GLU A 11 -3.17 -8.44 -2.88
N VAL A 12 -2.93 -8.97 -1.67
CA VAL A 12 -4.02 -9.42 -0.77
C VAL A 12 -4.80 -8.22 -0.26
N ALA A 13 -4.14 -7.18 0.26
CA ALA A 13 -4.81 -6.01 0.81
C ALA A 13 -5.69 -5.30 -0.23
N ILE A 14 -5.23 -5.19 -1.48
CA ILE A 14 -6.00 -4.59 -2.58
C ILE A 14 -7.23 -5.44 -2.94
N ARG A 15 -7.09 -6.76 -2.92
CA ARG A 15 -8.19 -7.69 -3.24
C ARG A 15 -9.24 -7.77 -2.15
N GLU A 16 -8.82 -7.73 -0.88
CA GLU A 16 -9.64 -8.17 0.25
C GLU A 16 -9.98 -7.06 1.26
N HIS A 17 -9.31 -5.91 1.19
CA HIS A 17 -9.47 -4.85 2.18
C HIS A 17 -9.78 -3.48 1.55
N HIS A 18 -10.49 -2.67 2.33
CA HIS A 18 -10.75 -1.28 1.96
C HIS A 18 -9.42 -0.51 1.83
N VAL A 19 -9.37 0.45 0.89
CA VAL A 19 -8.16 1.24 0.56
C VAL A 19 -7.50 1.89 1.78
N ARG A 20 -8.29 2.23 2.80
CA ARG A 20 -7.80 2.81 4.07
C ARG A 20 -6.88 1.88 4.87
N ASN A 21 -6.93 0.58 4.61
CA ASN A 21 -6.11 -0.44 5.26
C ASN A 21 -4.88 -0.81 4.43
N TRP A 22 -4.62 -0.12 3.32
CA TRP A 22 -3.43 -0.35 2.50
C TRP A 22 -2.22 0.38 3.06
N ASN A 23 -2.08 0.46 4.38
CA ASN A 23 -0.91 1.07 5.02
C ASN A 23 0.25 0.08 5.12
N CYS A 24 1.41 0.52 5.60
CA CYS A 24 2.54 -0.38 5.82
C CYS A 24 2.16 -1.46 6.85
N PRO A 25 2.25 -2.77 6.53
CA PRO A 25 1.85 -3.84 7.45
C PRO A 25 2.73 -3.92 8.71
N LEU A 26 3.91 -3.27 8.70
CA LEU A 26 4.85 -3.29 9.82
C LEU A 26 4.62 -2.16 10.81
N CYS A 27 4.34 -0.94 10.33
CA CYS A 27 4.23 0.25 11.18
C CYS A 27 2.86 0.92 11.14
N GLN A 28 1.93 0.45 10.30
CA GLN A 28 0.59 0.99 10.14
C GLN A 28 0.55 2.48 9.71
N SER A 29 1.62 2.96 9.08
CA SER A 29 1.75 4.32 8.55
C SER A 29 1.91 4.33 7.02
N PRO A 30 1.53 5.43 6.34
CA PRO A 30 0.80 6.60 6.87
C PRO A 30 -0.65 6.25 7.20
N SER A 31 -1.35 7.17 7.88
CA SER A 31 -2.81 7.10 7.95
C SER A 31 -3.37 7.39 6.56
N LEU A 32 -4.32 6.58 6.10
CA LEU A 32 -4.98 6.77 4.81
C LEU A 32 -6.38 7.41 4.97
N GLU A 33 -6.63 8.03 6.12
CA GLU A 33 -7.84 8.83 6.37
C GLU A 33 -7.68 10.27 5.89
N ASP A 34 -6.46 10.79 5.87
CA ASP A 34 -6.12 12.11 5.32
C ASP A 34 -5.74 11.98 3.84
N GLU A 35 -6.52 12.65 3.00
CA GLU A 35 -6.36 12.61 1.54
C GLU A 35 -4.99 13.16 1.11
N GLN A 36 -4.45 14.14 1.83
CA GLN A 36 -3.19 14.79 1.47
C GLN A 36 -1.98 13.91 1.77
N GLU A 37 -1.97 13.19 2.90
CA GLU A 37 -0.90 12.21 3.21
C GLU A 37 -1.02 10.94 2.34
N SER A 38 -2.24 10.52 2.04
CA SER A 38 -2.49 9.29 1.29
C SER A 38 -2.06 9.40 -0.19
N SER A 39 -2.17 10.58 -0.80
CA SER A 39 -1.92 10.75 -2.25
C SER A 39 -0.48 10.40 -2.64
N SER A 40 0.52 10.97 -1.96
CA SER A 40 1.94 10.66 -2.24
C SER A 40 2.29 9.21 -1.92
N TYR A 41 1.61 8.60 -0.95
CA TYR A 41 1.81 7.20 -0.61
C TYR A 41 1.23 6.25 -1.67
N PHE A 42 0.06 6.57 -2.25
CA PHE A 42 -0.50 5.81 -3.35
C PHE A 42 0.38 5.88 -4.60
N GLU A 43 0.95 7.03 -4.93
CA GLU A 43 1.93 7.15 -6.03
C GLU A 43 3.13 6.22 -5.83
N PHE A 44 3.66 6.17 -4.60
CA PHE A 44 4.73 5.23 -4.24
C PHE A 44 4.30 3.76 -4.40
N LEU A 45 3.10 3.39 -3.94
CA LEU A 45 2.56 2.04 -4.09
C LEU A 45 2.37 1.66 -5.58
N VAL A 46 1.89 2.59 -6.41
CA VAL A 46 1.75 2.38 -7.86
C VAL A 46 3.11 2.05 -8.48
N LEU A 47 4.16 2.80 -8.14
CA LEU A 47 5.52 2.55 -8.64
C LEU A 47 6.09 1.20 -8.16
N LEU A 48 5.84 0.82 -6.91
CA LEU A 48 6.40 -0.40 -6.30
C LEU A 48 5.68 -1.69 -6.68
N VAL A 49 4.35 -1.62 -6.75
CA VAL A 49 3.47 -2.78 -6.82
C VAL A 49 2.85 -2.92 -8.22
N ILE A 50 2.43 -1.81 -8.84
CA ILE A 50 1.58 -1.84 -10.04
C ILE A 50 2.38 -1.83 -11.35
N ILE A 51 3.55 -1.18 -11.44
CA ILE A 51 4.36 -1.17 -12.68
C ILE A 51 4.84 -2.58 -13.13
N LYS A 52 4.61 -3.64 -12.34
CA LYS A 52 4.89 -5.03 -12.73
C LYS A 52 3.67 -5.97 -12.64
N LEU A 53 2.47 -5.45 -12.86
CA LEU A 53 1.28 -6.24 -13.19
C LEU A 53 0.90 -6.05 -14.66
#